data_AF-A0AA35KAW5-F1
#
_entry.id   AF-A0AA35KAW5-F1
#
_cell.length_a   1.000
_cell.length_b   1.000
_cell.length_c   1.000
_cell.angle_alpha   90.00
_cell.angle_beta   90.00
_cell.angle_gamma   90.00
#
_symmetry.space_group_name_H-M   'P 1'
#
loop_
_entity.id
_entity.type
_entity.pdbx_description
1 polymer ?
#
loop_
_entity_poly.entity_id
_entity_poly.type
_entity_poly.pdbx_seq_one_letter_code
_entity_poly.pdbx_strand_id
1 'polypeptide(L)'
;MASRAKRRRAAGPPECREEEGGGGGDTEDDSSEEPGSEEDSDDDDDEEELNQEVNIEFEAHSISDNDKNGIKKLLQQLFLKAPVSTADLTDILIQQNHIGSVIKQAELLEESDDDDDPDEVFGFISLLNLTERKGTECAEQIKELVLSQCEKNCEQSMVEQLDKLLSDTTKPVGFLLSERFINVPPQIALPMHQQLQKELIEAQKTNKPCGKCYFYLLISKTFTNKKSNIRKKGSSSRQKEELMFSNAEEEFFYEVRLRCCCSTFLVYFDVYRGT
;
A
#
# COMPACT_ATOMS: atom_id res chain seq x y z
N MET A 1 42.39 37.26 16.63
CA MET A 1 43.10 36.20 17.39
C MET A 1 42.32 35.96 18.67
N ALA A 2 41.72 34.79 18.83
CA ALA A 2 41.10 34.37 20.08
C ALA A 2 41.16 32.84 20.16
N SER A 3 41.75 32.37 21.25
CA SER A 3 42.20 31.00 21.50
C SER A 3 41.12 30.12 22.11
N ARG A 4 41.31 28.82 21.88
CA ARG A 4 40.50 27.64 22.21
C ARG A 4 40.32 27.38 23.72
N ALA A 5 39.19 26.79 24.10
CA ALA A 5 39.11 25.88 25.25
C ALA A 5 38.05 24.78 25.05
N LYS A 6 38.33 23.60 25.61
CA LYS A 6 37.65 22.30 25.44
C LYS A 6 37.22 21.80 26.82
N ARG A 7 36.12 21.03 26.85
CA ARG A 7 35.73 19.96 27.81
C ARG A 7 34.63 20.27 28.86
N ARG A 8 33.57 19.44 28.72
CA ARG A 8 32.93 18.51 29.69
C ARG A 8 32.02 19.03 30.82
N ARG A 9 30.82 18.41 30.82
CA ARG A 9 29.97 17.88 31.91
C ARG A 9 29.90 18.67 33.23
N ALA A 10 28.68 18.96 33.68
CA ALA A 10 27.99 18.17 34.71
C ALA A 10 26.59 18.75 34.98
N ALA A 11 25.75 17.92 35.58
CA ALA A 11 24.36 18.15 35.93
C ALA A 11 24.16 18.99 37.20
N GLY A 12 22.91 19.42 37.38
CA GLY A 12 22.26 19.88 38.61
C GLY A 12 21.61 21.26 38.45
N PRO A 13 20.64 21.67 39.31
CA PRO A 13 19.97 20.94 40.40
C PRO A 13 18.46 21.38 40.52
N PRO A 14 17.88 21.55 41.71
CA PRO A 14 17.31 20.59 42.69
C PRO A 14 15.76 20.79 42.74
N GLU A 15 14.89 20.32 43.64
CA GLU A 15 14.92 20.26 45.11
C GLU A 15 13.50 19.81 45.55
N CYS A 16 13.35 19.10 46.67
CA CYS A 16 12.35 19.41 47.70
C CYS A 16 12.49 18.49 48.93
N ARG A 17 12.96 19.11 50.03
CA ARG A 17 12.57 18.99 51.45
C ARG A 17 12.97 17.72 52.23
N GLU A 18 13.96 17.84 53.13
CA GLU A 18 13.89 18.29 54.55
C GLU A 18 13.29 17.18 55.43
N GLU A 19 14.08 16.26 56.00
CA GLU A 19 14.90 16.33 57.24
C GLU A 19 14.15 16.78 58.50
N GLU A 20 13.95 15.82 59.42
CA GLU A 20 14.40 15.82 60.84
C GLU A 20 14.45 14.34 61.27
N GLY A 21 15.37 13.79 62.04
CA GLY A 21 16.53 14.29 62.77
C GLY A 21 16.94 13.19 63.78
N GLY A 22 18.26 13.04 64.01
CA GLY A 22 18.79 12.59 65.31
C GLY A 22 19.14 11.11 65.49
N GLY A 23 20.42 10.78 65.27
CA GLY A 23 21.33 10.43 66.36
C GLY A 23 21.48 8.95 66.79
N GLY A 24 22.58 8.34 66.32
CA GLY A 24 23.63 7.79 67.21
C GLY A 24 23.54 6.33 67.67
N GLY A 25 24.53 5.54 67.24
CA GLY A 25 25.39 4.77 68.15
C GLY A 25 25.06 3.31 68.44
N ASP A 26 26.03 2.47 68.05
CA ASP A 26 26.47 1.22 68.67
C ASP A 26 25.89 -0.15 68.20
N THR A 27 26.86 -0.94 67.75
CA THR A 27 26.91 -2.38 67.55
C THR A 27 26.60 -3.18 68.82
N GLU A 28 25.87 -4.28 68.70
CA GLU A 28 26.19 -5.56 69.34
C GLU A 28 25.35 -6.72 68.76
N ASP A 29 25.96 -7.90 68.86
CA ASP A 29 25.62 -9.24 68.37
C ASP A 29 24.53 -9.91 69.23
N ASP A 30 23.56 -10.61 68.63
CA ASP A 30 23.01 -11.85 69.22
C ASP A 30 22.22 -12.71 68.22
N SER A 31 22.40 -14.01 68.36
CA SER A 31 21.76 -15.12 67.65
C SER A 31 20.31 -15.34 68.08
N SER A 32 19.45 -15.78 67.18
CA SER A 32 18.45 -16.81 67.51
C SER A 32 17.88 -17.47 66.26
N GLU A 33 17.76 -18.79 66.35
CA GLU A 33 17.35 -19.73 65.32
C GLU A 33 15.89 -20.17 65.51
N GLU A 34 15.21 -20.43 64.38
CA GLU A 34 14.05 -21.34 64.14
C GLU A 34 12.63 -20.93 64.61
N PRO A 35 11.54 -21.59 64.14
CA PRO A 35 11.10 -21.78 62.74
C PRO A 35 9.57 -21.54 62.53
N GLY A 36 9.12 -21.55 61.27
CA GLY A 36 7.76 -22.01 60.93
C GLY A 36 6.73 -20.98 60.46
N SER A 37 6.39 -21.04 59.16
CA SER A 37 5.00 -21.03 58.66
C SER A 37 5.02 -21.31 57.16
N GLU A 38 4.43 -22.43 56.76
CA GLU A 38 4.03 -22.69 55.37
C GLU A 38 2.64 -22.07 55.11
N GLU A 39 2.42 -21.69 53.85
CA GLU A 39 1.14 -21.33 53.18
C GLU A 39 0.59 -19.94 53.60
N ASP A 40 0.38 -18.95 52.72
CA ASP A 40 -0.27 -18.99 51.40
C ASP A 40 -0.09 -17.60 50.71
N SER A 41 -0.34 -17.58 49.40
CA SER A 41 -0.52 -16.43 48.49
C SER A 41 0.70 -15.56 48.15
N ASP A 42 1.19 -15.73 46.91
CA ASP A 42 1.17 -14.66 45.90
C ASP A 42 1.14 -15.34 44.52
N ASP A 43 -0.08 -15.34 43.95
CA ASP A 43 -0.42 -15.73 42.59
C ASP A 43 -0.23 -14.47 41.73
N ASP A 44 0.99 -14.21 41.27
CA ASP A 44 1.31 -13.15 40.32
C ASP A 44 2.61 -13.51 39.58
N ASP A 45 2.64 -13.14 38.30
CA ASP A 45 3.74 -13.23 37.33
C ASP A 45 3.79 -14.45 36.40
N ASP A 46 2.80 -14.55 35.50
CA ASP A 46 3.02 -15.04 34.12
C ASP A 46 2.16 -14.22 33.11
N GLU A 47 2.05 -12.90 33.29
CA GLU A 47 1.47 -11.97 32.30
C GLU A 47 2.53 -11.34 31.34
N GLU A 48 3.78 -11.84 31.34
CA GLU A 48 4.87 -11.32 30.51
C GLU A 48 5.24 -12.23 29.32
N GLU A 49 4.33 -12.52 28.39
CA GLU A 49 4.75 -13.14 27.11
C GLU A 49 3.93 -12.77 25.86
N LEU A 50 3.17 -11.66 25.88
CA LEU A 50 2.36 -11.21 24.72
C LEU A 50 2.96 -10.04 23.92
N ASN A 51 4.28 -9.78 24.06
CA ASN A 51 4.98 -8.69 23.36
C ASN A 51 6.10 -9.18 22.44
N GLN A 52 5.94 -10.35 21.81
CA GLN A 52 6.83 -10.76 20.72
C GLN A 52 6.60 -9.86 19.50
N GLU A 53 7.54 -8.96 19.22
CA GLU A 53 7.56 -8.15 18.00
C GLU A 53 7.88 -9.07 16.80
N VAL A 54 6.85 -9.46 16.05
CA VAL A 54 7.02 -10.22 14.81
C VAL A 54 7.45 -9.27 13.71
N ASN A 55 8.73 -9.37 13.30
CA ASN A 55 9.24 -8.62 12.16
C ASN A 55 8.82 -9.30 10.85
N ILE A 56 7.83 -8.71 10.18
CA ILE A 56 7.37 -9.13 8.86
C ILE A 56 8.10 -8.33 7.80
N GLU A 57 8.86 -9.00 6.94
CA GLU A 57 9.50 -8.39 5.77
C GLU A 57 8.74 -8.78 4.49
N PHE A 58 8.49 -7.80 3.62
CA PHE A 58 7.84 -8.02 2.34
C PHE A 58 8.86 -7.90 1.21
N GLU A 59 8.87 -8.88 0.32
CA GLU A 59 9.75 -8.92 -0.83
C GLU A 59 8.97 -8.97 -2.15
N ALA A 60 9.56 -8.39 -3.18
CA ALA A 60 8.98 -8.36 -4.52
C ALA A 60 9.64 -9.45 -5.38
N HIS A 61 8.83 -10.36 -5.90
CA HIS A 61 9.24 -11.44 -6.80
C HIS A 61 8.69 -11.22 -8.20
N SER A 62 9.36 -11.78 -9.21
CA SER A 62 8.78 -11.83 -10.56
C SER A 62 7.52 -12.70 -10.58
N ILE A 63 6.56 -12.34 -11.43
CA ILE A 63 5.32 -13.11 -11.61
C ILE A 63 5.64 -14.52 -12.11
N SER A 64 5.00 -15.53 -11.52
CA SER A 64 5.13 -16.94 -11.88
C SER A 64 3.75 -17.62 -12.00
N ASP A 65 3.72 -18.83 -12.56
CA ASP A 65 2.48 -19.62 -12.68
C ASP A 65 1.85 -19.95 -11.32
N ASN A 66 2.66 -20.04 -10.26
CA ASN A 66 2.19 -20.31 -8.89
C ASN A 66 1.38 -19.14 -8.32
N ASP A 67 1.56 -17.93 -8.85
CA ASP A 67 0.92 -16.71 -8.33
C ASP A 67 -0.50 -16.48 -8.90
N LYS A 68 -0.98 -17.39 -9.74
CA LYS A 68 -2.26 -17.27 -10.46
C LYS A 68 -3.45 -16.98 -9.57
N ASN A 69 -3.60 -17.74 -8.49
CA ASN A 69 -4.75 -17.63 -7.62
C ASN A 69 -4.70 -16.32 -6.82
N GLY A 70 -3.55 -15.97 -6.25
CA GLY A 70 -3.31 -14.68 -5.59
C GLY A 70 -3.56 -13.46 -6.48
N ILE A 71 -3.02 -13.43 -7.70
CA ILE A 71 -3.26 -12.33 -8.66
C ILE A 71 -4.74 -12.26 -9.04
N LYS A 72 -5.40 -13.40 -9.27
CA LYS A 72 -6.83 -13.45 -9.58
C LYS A 72 -7.68 -12.90 -8.43
N LYS A 73 -7.37 -13.25 -7.18
CA LYS A 73 -8.03 -12.72 -5.96
C LYS A 73 -7.90 -11.19 -5.92
N LEU A 74 -6.71 -10.65 -6.14
CA LEU A 74 -6.46 -9.20 -6.15
C LEU A 74 -7.17 -8.48 -7.31
N LEU A 75 -7.21 -9.07 -8.50
CA LEU A 75 -7.97 -8.53 -9.63
C LEU A 75 -9.48 -8.53 -9.38
N GLN A 76 -10.01 -9.56 -8.72
CA GLN A 76 -11.41 -9.58 -8.29
C GLN A 76 -11.71 -8.47 -7.28
N GLN A 77 -10.77 -8.16 -6.38
CA GLN A 77 -10.89 -7.02 -5.46
C GLN A 77 -10.78 -5.66 -6.17
N LEU A 78 -9.99 -5.57 -7.23
CA LEU A 78 -9.86 -4.34 -8.05
C LEU A 78 -11.15 -4.05 -8.82
N PHE A 79 -11.69 -5.06 -9.50
CA PHE A 79 -12.86 -4.90 -10.38
C PHE A 79 -14.21 -5.11 -9.68
N LEU A 80 -14.25 -5.71 -8.48
CA LEU A 80 -15.44 -6.04 -7.69
C LEU A 80 -16.60 -6.63 -8.54
N LYS A 81 -17.55 -5.78 -8.95
CA LYS A 81 -18.76 -6.17 -9.72
C LYS A 81 -18.68 -5.77 -11.19
N ALA A 82 -17.54 -5.28 -11.66
CA ALA A 82 -17.35 -4.90 -13.04
C ALA A 82 -17.32 -6.14 -13.94
N PRO A 83 -17.85 -6.06 -15.18
CA PRO A 83 -17.90 -7.17 -16.12
C PRO A 83 -16.55 -7.37 -16.82
N VAL A 84 -15.48 -7.54 -16.05
CA VAL A 84 -14.13 -7.82 -16.57
C VAL A 84 -13.77 -9.26 -16.24
N SER A 85 -13.38 -10.04 -17.25
CA SER A 85 -12.89 -11.41 -17.11
C SER A 85 -11.53 -11.39 -16.40
N THR A 86 -11.57 -11.52 -15.07
CA THR A 86 -10.37 -11.54 -14.24
C THR A 86 -9.53 -12.79 -14.50
N ALA A 87 -10.15 -13.91 -14.88
CA ALA A 87 -9.44 -15.13 -15.21
C ALA A 87 -8.55 -14.97 -16.45
N ASP A 88 -9.11 -14.45 -17.55
CA ASP A 88 -8.35 -14.22 -18.78
C ASP A 88 -7.27 -13.16 -18.59
N LEU A 89 -7.59 -12.11 -17.81
CA LEU A 89 -6.62 -11.09 -17.46
C LEU A 89 -5.44 -11.68 -16.67
N THR A 90 -5.71 -12.48 -15.64
CA THR A 90 -4.66 -13.18 -14.88
C THR A 90 -3.79 -14.03 -15.80
N ASP A 91 -4.40 -14.81 -16.70
CA ASP A 91 -3.66 -15.69 -17.62
C ASP A 91 -2.75 -14.89 -18.56
N ILE A 92 -3.20 -13.72 -19.04
CA ILE A 92 -2.39 -12.82 -19.86
C ILE A 92 -1.22 -12.25 -19.06
N LEU A 93 -1.44 -11.86 -17.79
CA LEU A 93 -0.38 -11.31 -16.93
C LEU A 93 0.70 -12.35 -16.63
N ILE A 94 0.31 -13.60 -16.36
CA ILE A 94 1.28 -14.69 -16.13
C ILE A 94 2.07 -15.01 -17.38
N GLN A 95 1.41 -15.09 -18.54
CA GLN A 95 2.09 -15.27 -19.83
C GLN A 95 3.06 -14.12 -20.14
N GLN A 96 2.88 -12.97 -19.50
CA GLN A 96 3.71 -11.78 -19.60
C GLN A 96 4.56 -11.56 -18.34
N ASN A 97 5.18 -12.62 -17.83
CA ASN A 97 5.97 -12.60 -16.61
C ASN A 97 7.22 -11.68 -16.64
N HIS A 98 7.60 -11.13 -17.80
CA HIS A 98 8.74 -10.21 -17.90
C HIS A 98 8.44 -8.78 -17.44
N ILE A 99 7.18 -8.45 -17.14
CA ILE A 99 6.75 -7.13 -16.65
C ILE A 99 5.81 -7.32 -15.46
N GLY A 100 6.25 -6.78 -14.33
CA GLY A 100 5.50 -6.81 -13.08
C GLY A 100 6.12 -7.71 -12.03
N SER A 101 5.68 -7.49 -10.81
CA SER A 101 6.13 -8.23 -9.63
C SER A 101 4.97 -8.49 -8.67
N VAL A 102 5.09 -9.55 -7.89
CA VAL A 102 4.20 -9.92 -6.79
C VAL A 102 4.90 -9.65 -5.46
N ILE A 103 4.12 -9.31 -4.44
CA ILE A 103 4.59 -9.10 -3.07
C ILE A 103 4.33 -10.38 -2.29
N LYS A 104 5.38 -10.94 -1.70
CA LYS A 104 5.31 -12.08 -0.78
C LYS A 104 5.97 -11.72 0.55
N GLN A 105 5.62 -12.45 1.59
CA GLN A 105 6.34 -12.35 2.85
C GLN A 105 7.67 -13.10 2.72
N ALA A 106 8.77 -12.45 3.08
CA ALA A 106 10.07 -13.11 3.14
C ALA A 106 10.01 -14.17 4.25
N GLU A 107 10.44 -15.39 3.93
CA GLU A 107 10.36 -16.58 4.79
C GLU A 107 10.70 -16.28 6.27
N LEU A 108 9.73 -16.43 7.17
CA LEU A 108 10.02 -17.00 8.48
C LEU A 108 9.67 -18.48 8.36
N LEU A 109 10.70 -19.32 8.28
CA LEU A 109 10.60 -20.77 8.42
C LEU A 109 10.13 -21.08 9.84
N GLU A 110 8.85 -20.87 10.14
CA GLU A 110 8.20 -21.59 11.23
C GLU A 110 6.97 -22.27 10.67
N GLU A 111 6.99 -23.58 10.88
CA GLU A 111 6.08 -24.60 10.39
C GLU A 111 4.61 -24.21 10.66
N SER A 112 3.94 -23.61 9.70
CA SER A 112 2.48 -23.64 9.66
C SER A 112 2.07 -24.89 8.87
N ASP A 113 1.80 -25.98 9.59
CA ASP A 113 1.13 -27.20 9.10
C ASP A 113 -0.34 -26.94 8.67
N ASP A 114 -0.77 -25.68 8.59
CA ASP A 114 -2.08 -25.28 8.05
C ASP A 114 -1.98 -25.13 6.52
N ASP A 115 -2.13 -26.27 5.83
CA ASP A 115 -2.21 -26.48 4.37
C ASP A 115 -3.31 -25.69 3.62
N ASP A 116 -3.91 -24.64 4.22
CA ASP A 116 -5.20 -24.11 3.77
C ASP A 116 -5.17 -22.75 3.05
N ASP A 117 -4.05 -22.01 2.98
CA ASP A 117 -3.96 -20.82 2.11
C ASP A 117 -2.70 -20.81 1.22
N PRO A 118 -2.73 -21.48 0.05
CA PRO A 118 -1.61 -21.52 -0.90
C PRO A 118 -1.35 -20.18 -1.62
N ASP A 119 -1.97 -19.09 -1.18
CA ASP A 119 -1.96 -17.78 -1.86
C ASP A 119 -1.15 -16.73 -1.08
N GLU A 120 0.17 -16.89 -1.08
CA GLU A 120 1.14 -15.98 -0.42
C GLU A 120 1.30 -14.60 -1.09
N VAL A 121 0.41 -14.25 -2.03
CA VAL A 121 0.51 -12.99 -2.78
C VAL A 121 -0.31 -11.90 -2.09
N PHE A 122 0.38 -10.99 -1.41
CA PHE A 122 -0.23 -9.86 -0.69
C PHE A 122 -0.47 -8.63 -1.56
N GLY A 123 0.12 -8.59 -2.75
CA GLY A 123 -0.03 -7.52 -3.71
C GLY A 123 0.68 -7.82 -5.02
N PHE A 124 0.38 -7.06 -6.06
CA PHE A 124 1.09 -7.15 -7.33
C PHE A 124 1.08 -5.81 -8.06
N ILE A 125 2.05 -5.64 -8.95
CA ILE A 125 2.08 -4.58 -9.93
C ILE A 125 2.36 -5.19 -11.31
N SER A 126 1.64 -4.77 -12.34
CA SER A 126 1.93 -5.15 -13.73
C SER A 126 1.35 -4.12 -14.71
N LEU A 127 1.75 -4.24 -15.97
CA LEU A 127 1.29 -3.35 -17.05
C LEU A 127 0.77 -4.19 -18.22
N LEU A 128 -0.46 -3.91 -18.63
CA LEU A 128 -1.08 -4.52 -19.81
C LEU A 128 -1.18 -3.48 -20.94
N ASN A 129 -0.56 -3.72 -22.10
CA ASN A 129 -0.75 -2.85 -23.26
C ASN A 129 -2.09 -3.14 -23.95
N LEU A 130 -3.08 -2.26 -23.75
CA LEU A 130 -4.43 -2.37 -24.31
C LEU A 130 -4.43 -2.28 -25.84
N THR A 131 -3.47 -1.54 -26.41
CA THR A 131 -3.36 -1.36 -27.86
C THR A 131 -2.79 -2.60 -28.54
N GLU A 132 -1.79 -3.24 -27.93
CA GLU A 132 -1.21 -4.51 -28.43
C GLU A 132 -2.16 -5.69 -28.26
N ARG A 133 -2.93 -5.71 -27.18
CA ARG A 133 -3.88 -6.80 -26.83
C ARG A 133 -5.31 -6.52 -27.30
N LYS A 134 -5.49 -5.58 -28.23
CA LYS A 134 -6.80 -5.23 -28.80
C LYS A 134 -7.48 -6.47 -29.38
N GLY A 135 -8.77 -6.63 -29.11
CA GLY A 135 -9.56 -7.80 -29.52
C GLY A 135 -9.51 -8.99 -28.56
N THR A 136 -8.74 -8.94 -27.47
CA THR A 136 -8.91 -9.87 -26.35
C THR A 136 -10.12 -9.45 -25.50
N GLU A 137 -10.86 -10.42 -24.97
CA GLU A 137 -12.09 -10.15 -24.21
C GLU A 137 -11.85 -9.19 -23.03
N CYS A 138 -10.81 -9.43 -22.23
CA CYS A 138 -10.50 -8.59 -21.09
C CYS A 138 -10.12 -7.15 -21.50
N ALA A 139 -9.40 -6.95 -22.61
CA ALA A 139 -9.00 -5.61 -23.04
C ALA A 139 -10.19 -4.78 -23.53
N GLU A 140 -11.12 -5.41 -24.26
CA GLU A 140 -12.36 -4.75 -24.70
C GLU A 140 -13.28 -4.44 -23.51
N GLN A 141 -13.39 -5.37 -22.54
CA GLN A 141 -14.16 -5.14 -21.30
C GLN A 141 -13.57 -4.01 -20.45
N ILE A 142 -12.24 -3.91 -20.32
CA ILE A 142 -11.58 -2.80 -19.64
C ILE A 142 -11.87 -1.49 -20.38
N LYS A 143 -11.77 -1.48 -21.71
CA LYS A 143 -12.09 -0.31 -22.53
C LYS A 143 -13.53 0.15 -22.31
N GLU A 144 -14.49 -0.77 -22.34
CA GLU A 144 -15.91 -0.49 -22.13
C GLU A 144 -16.19 -0.01 -20.70
N LEU A 145 -15.61 -0.65 -19.69
CA LEU A 145 -15.71 -0.22 -18.30
C LEU A 145 -15.25 1.24 -18.14
N VAL A 146 -14.12 1.58 -18.74
CA VAL A 146 -13.53 2.91 -18.67
C VAL A 146 -14.41 3.96 -19.34
N LEU A 147 -14.89 3.67 -20.56
CA LEU A 147 -15.78 4.57 -21.29
C LEU A 147 -17.12 4.75 -20.58
N SER A 148 -17.75 3.68 -20.12
CA SER A 148 -19.04 3.73 -19.42
C SER A 148 -18.97 4.54 -18.12
N GLN A 149 -17.83 4.53 -17.44
CA GLN A 149 -17.65 5.37 -16.26
C GLN A 149 -17.41 6.84 -16.62
N CYS A 150 -16.66 7.10 -17.69
CA CYS A 150 -16.50 8.47 -18.19
C CYS A 150 -17.84 9.07 -18.63
N GLU A 151 -18.71 8.32 -19.30
CA GLU A 151 -20.05 8.77 -19.67
C GLU A 151 -20.90 9.17 -18.46
N LYS A 152 -20.75 8.48 -17.33
CA LYS A 152 -21.49 8.77 -16.09
C LYS A 152 -21.00 10.02 -15.36
N ASN A 153 -19.72 10.37 -15.49
CA ASN A 153 -19.08 11.38 -14.63
C ASN A 153 -18.49 12.57 -15.37
N CYS A 154 -18.37 12.52 -16.70
CA CYS A 154 -17.69 13.51 -17.52
C CYS A 154 -18.58 14.01 -18.67
N GLU A 155 -18.16 15.10 -19.31
CA GLU A 155 -18.81 15.61 -20.52
C GLU A 155 -18.57 14.68 -21.71
N GLN A 156 -19.52 14.64 -22.64
CA GLN A 156 -19.45 13.81 -23.86
C GLN A 156 -18.17 14.06 -24.68
N SER A 157 -17.69 15.30 -24.70
CA SER A 157 -16.46 15.70 -25.38
C SER A 157 -15.22 14.95 -24.85
N MET A 158 -15.16 14.69 -23.54
CA MET A 158 -14.07 13.93 -22.92
C MET A 158 -14.18 12.43 -23.23
N VAL A 159 -15.40 11.89 -23.26
CA VAL A 159 -15.64 10.48 -23.63
C VAL A 159 -15.15 10.22 -25.05
N GLU A 160 -15.50 11.09 -26.01
CA GLU A 160 -15.05 10.99 -27.40
C GLU A 160 -13.54 11.11 -27.54
N GLN A 161 -12.90 11.98 -26.76
CA GLN A 161 -11.45 12.11 -26.74
C GLN A 161 -10.78 10.84 -26.21
N LEU A 162 -11.33 10.25 -25.15
CA LEU A 162 -10.82 9.03 -24.55
C LEU A 162 -10.98 7.83 -25.50
N ASP A 163 -12.13 7.68 -26.15
CA ASP A 163 -12.34 6.60 -27.12
C ASP A 163 -11.40 6.73 -28.33
N LYS A 164 -11.18 7.95 -28.82
CA LYS A 164 -10.18 8.22 -29.88
C LYS A 164 -8.77 7.82 -29.44
N LEU A 165 -8.40 8.13 -28.20
CA LEU A 165 -7.08 7.81 -27.64
C LEU A 165 -6.91 6.29 -27.49
N LEU A 166 -7.89 5.59 -26.93
CA LEU A 166 -7.85 4.13 -26.76
C LEU A 166 -7.88 3.38 -28.11
N SER A 167 -8.42 4.00 -29.15
CA SER A 167 -8.48 3.43 -30.50
C SER A 167 -7.25 3.76 -31.37
N ASP A 168 -6.43 4.72 -30.97
CA ASP A 168 -5.24 5.17 -31.71
C ASP A 168 -4.08 4.18 -31.55
N THR A 169 -3.78 3.43 -32.61
CA THR A 169 -2.68 2.46 -32.61
C THR A 169 -1.30 3.11 -32.67
N THR A 170 -1.21 4.41 -32.97
CA THR A 170 0.08 5.14 -33.05
C THR A 170 0.60 5.54 -31.68
N LYS A 171 -0.29 5.60 -30.67
CA LYS A 171 0.02 5.97 -29.29
C LYS A 171 -0.46 4.87 -28.35
N PRO A 172 0.34 3.81 -28.15
CA PRO A 172 -0.10 2.68 -27.35
C PRO A 172 -0.43 3.08 -25.91
N VAL A 173 -1.48 2.47 -25.36
CA VAL A 173 -1.97 2.73 -24.00
C VAL A 173 -1.65 1.53 -23.12
N GLY A 174 -0.82 1.77 -22.12
CA GLY A 174 -0.55 0.82 -21.05
C GLY A 174 -1.57 0.97 -19.93
N PHE A 175 -2.13 -0.13 -19.47
CA PHE A 175 -3.02 -0.22 -18.34
C PHE A 175 -2.25 -0.72 -17.13
N LEU A 176 -2.00 0.19 -16.18
CA LEU A 176 -1.26 -0.07 -14.96
C LEU A 176 -2.20 -0.70 -13.94
N LEU A 177 -1.86 -1.91 -13.52
CA LEU A 177 -2.53 -2.67 -12.48
C LEU A 177 -1.60 -2.65 -11.27
N SER A 178 -2.05 -2.04 -10.18
CA SER A 178 -1.32 -2.00 -8.92
C SER A 178 -2.33 -2.18 -7.79
N GLU A 179 -2.34 -3.34 -7.16
CA GLU A 179 -3.24 -3.65 -6.07
C GLU A 179 -2.48 -4.39 -4.98
N ARG A 180 -2.76 -4.06 -3.72
CA ARG A 180 -2.22 -4.74 -2.54
C ARG A 180 -3.25 -4.75 -1.43
N PHE A 181 -3.08 -5.65 -0.47
CA PHE A 181 -3.90 -5.61 0.74
C PHE A 181 -3.64 -4.35 1.55
N ILE A 182 -4.67 -3.89 2.25
CA ILE A 182 -4.64 -2.70 3.12
C ILE A 182 -3.60 -2.79 4.25
N ASN A 183 -3.21 -4.00 4.63
CA ASN A 183 -2.23 -4.27 5.68
C ASN A 183 -0.79 -4.18 5.19
N VAL A 184 -0.57 -4.12 3.86
CA VAL A 184 0.77 -4.00 3.29
C VAL A 184 1.23 -2.54 3.38
N PRO A 185 2.40 -2.24 3.98
CA PRO A 185 2.86 -0.89 4.19
C PRO A 185 3.02 -0.09 2.88
N PRO A 186 2.63 1.20 2.83
CA PRO A 186 2.70 2.01 1.60
C PRO A 186 4.12 2.24 1.07
N GLN A 187 5.15 2.05 1.91
CA GLN A 187 6.55 2.22 1.57
C GLN A 187 6.99 1.27 0.45
N ILE A 188 6.32 0.13 0.27
CA ILE A 188 6.62 -0.83 -0.80
C ILE A 188 6.28 -0.32 -2.20
N ALA A 189 5.38 0.67 -2.31
CA ALA A 189 4.93 1.19 -3.59
C ALA A 189 6.09 1.74 -4.44
N LEU A 190 7.00 2.48 -3.82
CA LEU A 190 8.11 3.13 -4.51
C LEU A 190 9.09 2.12 -5.13
N PRO A 191 9.67 1.15 -4.40
CA PRO A 191 10.56 0.16 -4.99
C PRO A 191 9.87 -0.67 -6.08
N MET A 192 8.58 -1.01 -5.92
CA MET A 192 7.81 -1.73 -6.94
C MET A 192 7.70 -0.94 -8.25
N HIS A 193 7.37 0.35 -8.18
CA HIS A 193 7.30 1.19 -9.39
C HIS A 193 8.68 1.42 -10.03
N GLN A 194 9.74 1.55 -9.22
CA GLN A 194 11.11 1.66 -9.73
C GLN A 194 11.54 0.38 -10.47
N GLN A 195 11.15 -0.79 -9.94
CA GLN A 195 11.44 -2.07 -10.57
C GLN A 195 10.66 -2.23 -11.88
N LEU A 196 9.36 -1.93 -11.87
CA LEU A 196 8.53 -1.93 -13.09
C LEU A 196 9.13 -1.01 -14.17
N GLN A 197 9.63 0.18 -13.80
CA GLN A 197 10.25 1.09 -14.75
C GLN A 197 11.49 0.47 -15.43
N LYS A 198 12.32 -0.27 -14.68
CA LYS A 198 13.49 -0.96 -15.24
C LYS A 198 13.07 -2.06 -16.21
N GLU A 199 12.06 -2.86 -15.84
CA GLU A 199 11.50 -3.92 -16.67
C GLU A 199 10.92 -3.37 -17.97
N LEU A 200 10.21 -2.23 -17.92
CA LEU A 200 9.70 -1.57 -19.12
C LEU A 200 10.83 -1.09 -20.05
N ILE A 201 11.89 -0.51 -19.49
CA ILE A 201 13.08 -0.10 -20.27
C ILE A 201 13.76 -1.32 -20.89
N GLU A 202 13.86 -2.43 -20.16
CA GLU A 202 14.43 -3.68 -20.68
C GLU A 202 13.56 -4.31 -21.77
N ALA A 203 12.24 -4.35 -21.56
CA ALA A 203 11.28 -4.81 -22.55
C ALA A 203 11.35 -3.97 -23.82
N GLN A 204 11.52 -2.65 -23.70
CA GLN A 204 11.74 -1.76 -24.84
C GLN A 204 13.03 -2.10 -25.60
N LYS A 205 14.14 -2.32 -24.88
CA LYS A 205 15.44 -2.66 -25.48
C LYS A 205 15.43 -4.02 -26.18
N THR A 206 14.68 -4.96 -25.63
CA THR A 206 14.60 -6.35 -26.13
C THR A 206 13.43 -6.58 -27.10
N ASN A 207 12.67 -5.53 -27.44
CA ASN A 207 11.45 -5.59 -28.25
C ASN A 207 10.42 -6.63 -27.73
N LYS A 208 10.36 -6.81 -26.40
CA LYS A 208 9.32 -7.62 -25.76
C LYS A 208 7.99 -6.83 -25.70
N PRO A 209 6.84 -7.51 -25.60
CA PRO A 209 5.53 -6.88 -25.44
C PRO A 209 5.51 -5.87 -24.29
N CYS A 210 4.64 -4.85 -24.39
CA CYS A 210 4.47 -3.76 -23.43
C CYS A 210 5.68 -2.81 -23.25
N GLY A 211 6.77 -2.99 -24.01
CA GLY A 211 7.96 -2.13 -23.93
C GLY A 211 7.76 -0.68 -24.42
N LYS A 212 6.64 -0.34 -25.04
CA LYS A 212 6.38 1.02 -25.55
C LYS A 212 4.94 1.44 -25.30
N CYS A 213 4.73 2.22 -24.24
CA CYS A 213 3.46 2.89 -23.95
C CYS A 213 3.63 4.41 -24.02
N TYR A 214 2.73 5.09 -24.71
CA TYR A 214 2.68 6.55 -24.77
C TYR A 214 1.83 7.11 -23.63
N PHE A 215 0.75 6.40 -23.28
CA PHE A 215 -0.14 6.75 -22.19
C PHE A 215 -0.21 5.62 -21.18
N TYR A 216 -0.39 5.99 -19.91
CA TYR A 216 -0.67 5.06 -18.83
C TYR A 216 -2.06 5.36 -18.29
N LEU A 217 -2.89 4.34 -18.22
CA LEU A 217 -4.21 4.34 -17.63
C LEU A 217 -4.13 3.57 -16.31
N LEU A 218 -4.59 4.19 -15.22
CA LEU A 218 -4.64 3.59 -13.89
C LEU A 218 -6.08 3.72 -13.37
N ILE A 219 -6.60 2.66 -12.74
CA ILE A 219 -7.84 2.71 -11.96
C ILE A 219 -7.45 2.93 -10.51
N SER A 220 -7.95 4.02 -9.91
CA SER A 220 -7.69 4.38 -8.52
C SER A 220 -8.98 4.29 -7.72
N LYS A 221 -8.95 3.59 -6.57
CA LYS A 221 -10.11 3.43 -5.68
C LYS A 221 -10.14 4.54 -4.64
N THR A 222 -11.27 5.20 -4.54
CA THR A 222 -11.37 6.38 -3.69
C THR A 222 -12.68 6.49 -2.95
N PHE A 223 -12.65 7.22 -1.84
CA PHE A 223 -13.79 7.40 -0.96
C PHE A 223 -14.05 8.88 -0.70
N THR A 224 -15.33 9.24 -0.60
CA THR A 224 -15.77 10.58 -0.23
C THR A 224 -16.44 10.57 1.13
N ASN A 225 -15.97 11.43 2.04
CA ASN A 225 -16.60 11.59 3.35
C ASN A 225 -17.86 12.46 3.23
N LYS A 226 -19.03 11.83 3.06
CA LYS A 226 -20.34 12.52 3.03
C LYS A 226 -20.73 13.20 4.38
N LYS A 227 -19.93 13.06 5.44
CA LYS A 227 -20.26 13.51 6.81
C LYS A 227 -20.01 15.00 7.11
N SER A 228 -19.52 15.83 6.17
CA SER A 228 -19.30 17.27 6.42
C SER A 228 -20.55 18.16 6.25
N ASN A 229 -21.73 17.60 5.95
CA ASN A 229 -22.98 18.36 5.85
C ASN A 229 -23.65 18.71 7.19
N ILE A 230 -22.97 18.55 8.33
CA ILE A 230 -23.40 19.15 9.60
C ILE A 230 -22.98 20.63 9.64
N ARG A 231 -23.78 21.44 8.95
CA ARG A 231 -24.05 22.88 9.15
C ARG A 231 -23.01 23.67 9.97
N LYS A 232 -21.99 24.23 9.33
CA LYS A 232 -21.47 25.56 9.71
C LYS A 232 -22.05 26.61 8.78
N LYS A 233 -23.12 27.25 9.25
CA LYS A 233 -23.80 28.37 8.60
C LYS A 233 -22.83 29.57 8.65
N GLY A 234 -22.17 29.92 7.54
CA GLY A 234 -21.40 31.17 7.49
C GLY A 234 -20.19 31.30 6.57
N SER A 235 -19.96 30.43 5.58
CA SER A 235 -18.87 30.66 4.60
C SER A 235 -19.25 30.10 3.23
N SER A 236 -19.29 30.97 2.21
CA SER A 236 -19.48 30.63 0.81
C SER A 236 -18.19 30.15 0.15
N SER A 237 -17.43 29.27 0.80
CA SER A 237 -16.33 28.55 0.16
C SER A 237 -16.91 27.30 -0.50
N ARG A 238 -16.73 27.13 -1.82
CA ARG A 238 -16.97 25.88 -2.55
C ARG A 238 -16.58 24.71 -1.64
N GLN A 239 -17.54 23.89 -1.23
CA GLN A 239 -17.27 22.64 -0.54
C GLN A 239 -16.44 21.80 -1.50
N LYS A 240 -15.12 21.77 -1.30
CA LYS A 240 -14.24 20.86 -2.01
C LYS A 240 -14.50 19.50 -1.37
N GLU A 241 -15.18 18.61 -2.08
CA GLU A 241 -15.26 17.21 -1.67
C GLU A 241 -13.82 16.72 -1.48
N GLU A 242 -13.47 16.34 -0.26
CA GLU A 242 -12.15 15.79 0.06
C GLU A 242 -12.15 14.34 -0.40
N LEU A 243 -11.44 14.09 -1.50
CA LEU A 243 -11.24 12.76 -2.07
C LEU A 243 -10.15 12.05 -1.27
N MET A 244 -10.47 10.92 -0.68
CA MET A 244 -9.50 10.05 0.00
C MET A 244 -9.15 8.89 -0.93
N PHE A 245 -7.86 8.58 -1.07
CA PHE A 245 -7.38 7.48 -1.89
C PHE A 245 -7.16 6.24 -1.04
N SER A 246 -7.42 5.05 -1.61
CA SER A 246 -7.14 3.78 -0.93
C SER A 246 -5.64 3.58 -0.76
N ASN A 247 -4.89 3.93 -1.81
CA ASN A 247 -3.44 3.82 -1.86
C ASN A 247 -2.81 5.22 -1.88
N ALA A 248 -1.82 5.45 -1.02
CA ALA A 248 -1.18 6.77 -0.87
C ALA A 248 -0.47 7.24 -2.16
N GLU A 249 0.07 6.32 -2.95
CA GLU A 249 0.72 6.62 -4.22
C GLU A 249 -0.26 7.14 -5.30
N GLU A 250 -1.53 6.75 -5.23
CA GLU A 250 -2.56 7.20 -6.18
C GLU A 250 -2.89 8.68 -6.01
N GLU A 251 -2.82 9.18 -4.77
CA GLU A 251 -2.93 10.61 -4.49
C GLU A 251 -1.81 11.38 -5.19
N PHE A 252 -0.58 10.86 -5.16
CA PHE A 252 0.55 11.48 -5.84
C PHE A 252 0.35 11.51 -7.36
N PHE A 253 -0.10 10.40 -7.96
CA PHE A 253 -0.41 10.37 -9.40
C PHE A 253 -1.52 11.36 -9.77
N TYR A 254 -2.54 11.49 -8.92
CA TYR A 254 -3.61 12.46 -9.11
C TYR A 254 -3.11 13.91 -9.04
N GLU A 255 -2.28 14.25 -8.06
CA GLU A 255 -1.68 15.58 -7.95
C GLU A 255 -0.80 15.92 -9.17
N VAL A 256 0.04 14.97 -9.61
CA VAL A 256 0.88 15.15 -10.80
C VAL A 256 0.02 15.37 -12.03
N ARG A 257 -1.08 14.63 -12.20
CA ARG A 257 -2.04 14.82 -13.29
C ARG A 257 -2.72 16.20 -13.25
N LEU A 258 -2.99 16.77 -12.07
CA LEU A 258 -3.51 18.13 -11.96
C LEU A 258 -2.46 19.20 -12.31
N ARG A 259 -1.17 18.93 -12.05
CA ARG A 259 -0.06 19.88 -12.29
C ARG A 259 0.52 19.77 -13.70
N CYS A 260 0.40 18.63 -14.36
CA CYS A 260 1.03 18.38 -15.65
C CYS A 260 0.03 18.58 -16.80
N CYS A 261 0.26 19.60 -17.65
CA CYS A 261 -0.47 19.78 -18.91
C CYS A 261 -0.18 18.68 -19.97
N CYS A 262 0.80 17.80 -19.72
CA CYS A 262 1.20 16.75 -20.66
C CYS A 262 0.39 15.47 -20.44
N SER A 263 -0.76 15.40 -21.11
CA SER A 263 -1.42 14.22 -21.71
C SER A 263 -1.43 12.86 -20.97
N THR A 264 -1.17 12.78 -19.68
CA THR A 264 -1.36 11.54 -18.88
C THR A 264 -2.81 11.51 -18.40
N PHE A 265 -3.63 10.68 -19.04
CA PHE A 265 -5.02 10.48 -18.64
C PHE A 265 -5.09 9.49 -17.47
N LEU A 266 -5.12 10.02 -16.26
CA LEU A 266 -5.57 9.26 -15.09
C LEU A 266 -7.10 9.28 -15.10
N VAL A 267 -7.72 8.15 -15.42
CA VAL A 267 -9.18 7.99 -15.29
C VAL A 267 -9.46 7.53 -13.87
N TYR A 268 -10.21 8.34 -13.15
CA TYR A 268 -10.51 8.11 -11.75
C TYR A 268 -11.80 7.31 -11.60
N PHE A 269 -11.79 6.26 -10.79
CA PHE A 269 -12.94 5.39 -10.57
C PHE A 269 -13.28 5.31 -9.10
N ASP A 270 -14.35 5.99 -8.69
CA ASP A 270 -15.01 5.64 -7.44
C ASP A 270 -15.81 4.34 -7.66
N VAL A 271 -15.18 3.19 -7.38
CA VAL A 271 -15.81 1.86 -7.43
C VAL A 271 -16.92 1.73 -6.38
N TYR A 272 -16.98 2.62 -5.38
CA TYR A 272 -17.92 2.59 -4.26
C TYR A 272 -19.07 3.60 -4.36
N ARG A 273 -19.21 4.32 -5.48
CA ARG A 273 -20.36 5.23 -5.71
C ARG A 273 -21.62 4.44 -6.06
N GLY A 274 -22.09 3.56 -5.16
CA GLY A 274 -23.16 2.61 -5.43
C GLY A 274 -23.70 1.79 -4.24
N THR A 275 -23.59 2.29 -3.00
CA THR A 275 -24.44 1.87 -1.87
C THR A 275 -25.00 3.07 -1.14
#